data_AF-B0MB74-F1
#
_entry.id   AF-B0MB74-F1
#
_cell.length_a   1.000
_cell.length_b   1.000
_cell.length_c   1.000
_cell.angle_alpha   90.00
_cell.angle_beta   90.00
_cell.angle_gamma   90.00
#
_symmetry.space_group_name_H-M   'P 1'
#
loop_
_entity.id
_entity.type
_entity.pdbx_description
1 polymer ?
#
loop_
_entity_poly.entity_id
_entity_poly.type
_entity_poly.pdbx_seq_one_letter_code
_entity_poly.pdbx_strand_id
1 'polypeptide(L)'
;MAKRKTLSKKIRFEVFKRDSFTCQYCGRSAPDVILEVDHINPVANGGDNDIMNLITSCRDCNRGKGKTELSDSETIKKKKEQLDELNERRNQLEMMLEWEQGLHNFVEDQIDAIEQFLQSTCGQGFSEYGRKWCKGLINKFGFEEVYESSKISMDRYYDGDDESTTKAFNYIERICYSREKEKNNPYLYYINYIKKICRTNFSYVDENKLFKWLTQLIHSESDFQEIKGIVIDCANWTQLKRRIEPLLEERGIDA
;
A
#
# COMPACT_ATOMS: atom_id res chain seq x y z
N MET A 1 18.91 -27.05 56.92
CA MET A 1 18.14 -26.16 56.00
C MET A 1 19.10 -25.67 54.92
N ALA A 2 18.85 -25.99 53.65
CA ALA A 2 19.70 -25.52 52.55
C ALA A 2 19.65 -23.99 52.46
N LYS A 3 20.81 -23.33 52.36
CA LYS A 3 20.94 -21.88 52.33
C LYS A 3 20.39 -21.36 50.98
N ARG A 4 19.32 -20.56 50.99
CA ARG A 4 18.69 -20.02 49.77
C ARG A 4 19.71 -19.18 49.00
N LYS A 5 20.09 -19.62 47.79
CA LYS A 5 20.96 -18.84 46.90
C LYS A 5 20.17 -17.65 46.35
N THR A 6 20.74 -16.45 46.45
CA THR A 6 20.14 -15.24 45.91
C THR A 6 20.17 -15.25 44.38
N LEU A 7 19.05 -14.90 43.75
CA LEU A 7 18.97 -14.71 42.29
C LEU A 7 19.70 -13.42 41.89
N SER A 8 20.49 -13.49 40.82
CA SER A 8 21.16 -12.31 40.27
C SER A 8 20.15 -11.33 39.66
N LYS A 9 20.49 -10.03 39.65
CA LYS A 9 19.64 -9.01 39.01
C LYS A 9 19.41 -9.30 37.52
N LYS A 10 20.42 -9.86 36.83
CA LYS A 10 20.34 -10.24 35.43
C LYS A 10 19.27 -11.30 35.18
N ILE A 11 19.29 -12.40 35.95
CA ILE A 11 18.31 -13.49 35.82
C ILE A 11 16.90 -12.97 36.11
N ARG A 12 16.73 -12.12 37.14
CA ARG A 12 15.42 -11.53 37.44
C ARG A 12 14.88 -10.71 36.27
N PHE A 13 15.74 -9.90 35.65
CA PHE A 13 15.35 -9.11 34.48
C PHE A 13 15.02 -10.00 33.28
N GLU A 14 15.78 -11.06 33.02
CA GLU A 14 15.50 -12.00 31.93
C GLU A 14 14.15 -12.71 32.12
N VAL A 15 13.82 -13.12 33.35
CA VAL A 15 12.51 -13.72 33.67
C VAL A 15 11.38 -12.71 33.45
N PHE A 16 11.53 -11.47 33.93
CA PHE A 16 10.53 -10.43 33.70
C PHE A 16 10.36 -10.09 32.22
N LYS A 17 11.46 -10.01 31.47
CA LYS A 17 11.42 -9.75 30.02
C LYS A 17 10.72 -10.88 29.27
N ARG A 18 11.06 -12.15 29.58
CA ARG A 18 10.41 -13.35 29.00
C ARG A 18 8.91 -13.33 29.22
N ASP A 19 8.48 -12.95 30.42
CA ASP A 19 7.07 -12.94 30.83
C ASP A 19 6.38 -11.60 30.54
N SER A 20 6.98 -10.75 29.70
CA SER A 20 6.49 -9.42 29.31
C SER A 20 6.03 -8.56 30.50
N PHE A 21 6.76 -8.61 31.61
CA PHE A 21 6.46 -7.89 32.85
C PHE A 21 5.01 -8.12 33.32
N THR A 22 4.52 -9.36 33.21
CA THR A 22 3.14 -9.74 33.53
C THR A 22 3.12 -10.93 34.48
N CYS A 23 2.30 -10.85 35.53
CA CYS A 23 2.08 -11.95 36.47
C CYS A 23 1.47 -13.15 35.74
N GLN A 24 2.18 -14.27 35.77
CA GLN A 24 1.81 -15.47 35.04
C GLN A 24 0.66 -16.26 35.70
N TYR A 25 0.28 -15.87 36.92
CA TYR A 25 -0.85 -16.50 37.61
C TYR A 25 -2.18 -15.79 37.33
N CYS A 26 -2.19 -14.46 37.28
CA CYS A 26 -3.41 -13.65 37.18
C CYS A 26 -3.45 -12.64 36.01
N GLY A 27 -2.39 -12.53 35.21
CA GLY A 27 -2.34 -11.64 34.05
C GLY A 27 -2.17 -10.15 34.35
N ARG A 28 -2.07 -9.74 35.62
CA ARG A 28 -1.82 -8.33 36.01
C ARG A 28 -0.36 -7.94 35.72
N SER A 29 -0.13 -6.76 35.15
CA SER A 29 1.20 -6.23 34.79
C SER A 29 1.60 -5.01 35.62
N ALA A 30 2.89 -4.64 35.58
CA ALA A 30 3.34 -3.36 36.15
C ALA A 30 2.78 -2.17 35.34
N PRO A 31 2.51 -1.00 35.97
CA PRO A 31 2.76 -0.65 37.37
C PRO A 31 1.64 -1.03 38.36
N ASP A 32 0.52 -1.58 37.89
CA ASP A 32 -0.67 -1.85 38.70
C ASP A 32 -0.43 -2.87 39.83
N VAL A 33 0.58 -3.72 39.66
CA VAL A 33 1.01 -4.70 40.67
C VAL A 33 2.53 -4.73 40.83
N ILE A 34 2.98 -5.04 42.04
CA ILE A 34 4.41 -5.28 42.32
C ILE A 34 4.75 -6.70 41.85
N LEU A 35 5.68 -6.80 40.90
CA LEU A 35 6.14 -8.07 40.35
C LEU A 35 7.39 -8.60 41.08
N GLU A 36 7.42 -9.91 41.26
CA GLU A 36 8.47 -10.66 41.92
C GLU A 36 8.74 -11.95 41.12
N VAL A 37 9.96 -12.47 41.20
CA VAL A 37 10.29 -13.78 40.63
C VAL A 37 9.93 -14.86 41.64
N ASP A 38 9.09 -15.79 41.21
CA ASP A 38 8.67 -16.96 41.97
C ASP A 38 9.28 -18.24 41.38
N HIS A 39 9.48 -19.24 42.24
CA HIS A 39 9.98 -20.56 41.88
C HIS A 39 8.80 -21.50 41.63
N ILE A 40 8.69 -22.10 40.45
CA ILE A 40 7.62 -23.04 40.11
C ILE A 40 7.65 -24.22 41.09
N ASN A 41 8.81 -24.91 41.18
CA ASN A 41 9.13 -25.83 42.27
C ASN A 41 9.77 -25.05 43.43
N PRO A 42 9.15 -25.00 44.63
CA PRO A 42 9.70 -24.28 45.76
C PRO A 42 11.11 -24.74 46.14
N VAL A 43 11.96 -23.80 46.58
CA VAL A 43 13.31 -24.11 47.09
C VAL A 43 13.28 -25.10 48.27
N ALA A 44 12.20 -25.09 49.06
CA ALA A 44 11.99 -26.03 50.16
C ALA A 44 11.91 -27.49 49.69
N ASN A 45 11.46 -27.72 48.45
CA ASN A 45 11.29 -29.04 47.84
C ASN A 45 12.35 -29.31 46.76
N GLY A 46 13.50 -28.64 46.87
CA GLY A 46 14.66 -28.89 46.00
C GLY A 46 14.66 -28.09 44.69
N GLY A 47 13.73 -27.14 44.49
CA GLY A 47 13.73 -26.27 43.32
C GLY A 47 15.01 -25.44 43.19
N ASP A 48 15.54 -25.36 41.98
CA ASP A 48 16.76 -24.64 41.65
C ASP A 48 16.48 -23.24 41.09
N ASN A 49 17.54 -22.52 40.73
CA ASN A 49 17.46 -21.19 40.14
C ASN A 49 17.53 -21.25 38.59
N ASP A 50 17.24 -22.40 37.99
CA ASP A 50 17.17 -22.49 36.53
C ASP A 50 16.04 -21.61 36.00
N ILE A 51 16.26 -20.92 34.89
CA ILE A 51 15.28 -20.00 34.31
C ILE A 51 13.94 -20.69 34.01
N MET A 52 13.96 -21.99 33.72
CA MET A 52 12.76 -22.80 33.48
C MET A 52 11.98 -23.08 34.76
N ASN A 53 12.61 -23.00 35.93
CA ASN A 53 11.96 -23.09 37.25
C ASN A 53 11.54 -21.72 37.80
N LEU A 54 11.78 -20.62 37.07
CA LEU A 54 11.47 -19.26 37.50
C LEU A 54 10.33 -18.68 36.69
N ILE A 55 9.47 -17.89 37.34
CA ILE A 55 8.32 -17.25 36.71
C ILE A 55 8.03 -15.87 37.33
N THR A 56 7.43 -14.98 36.55
CA THR A 56 6.98 -13.67 37.01
C THR A 56 5.64 -13.80 37.72
N SER A 57 5.57 -13.28 38.94
CA SER A 57 4.36 -13.32 39.77
C SER A 57 4.12 -11.95 40.41
N CYS A 58 2.86 -11.55 40.59
CA CYS A 58 2.58 -10.40 41.43
C CYS A 58 2.70 -10.82 42.91
N ARG A 59 3.03 -9.85 43.77
CA ARG A 59 3.19 -10.06 45.20
C ARG A 59 2.00 -10.77 45.86
N ASP A 60 0.76 -10.45 45.43
CA ASP A 60 -0.45 -11.10 45.96
C ASP A 60 -0.49 -12.60 45.63
N CYS A 61 -0.25 -12.96 44.36
CA CYS A 61 -0.23 -14.35 43.92
C CYS A 61 0.93 -15.12 44.54
N ASN A 62 2.11 -14.50 44.62
CA ASN A 62 3.31 -15.10 45.22
C ASN A 62 3.08 -15.43 46.70
N ARG A 63 2.46 -14.52 47.45
CA ARG A 63 2.11 -14.71 48.86
C ARG A 63 0.98 -15.73 49.05
N GLY A 64 0.00 -15.74 48.16
CA GLY A 64 -1.11 -16.70 48.18
C GLY A 64 -0.65 -18.15 47.95
N LYS A 65 0.43 -18.37 47.20
CA LYS A 65 1.00 -19.70 46.94
C LYS A 65 1.72 -20.31 48.16
N GLY A 66 2.45 -19.51 48.95
CA GLY A 66 3.13 -20.00 50.15
C GLY A 66 4.21 -21.07 49.87
N LYS A 67 4.20 -22.18 50.63
CA LYS A 67 5.11 -23.35 50.45
C LYS A 67 4.51 -24.47 49.61
N THR A 68 3.30 -24.26 49.08
CA THR A 68 2.56 -25.32 48.39
C THR A 68 3.10 -25.46 46.98
N GLU A 69 3.54 -26.67 46.62
CA GLU A 69 3.77 -27.04 45.22
C GLU A 69 2.47 -26.87 44.45
N LEU A 70 2.56 -26.32 43.25
CA LEU A 70 1.41 -26.26 42.36
C LEU A 70 1.17 -27.67 41.81
N SER A 71 0.36 -28.48 42.51
CA SER A 71 0.03 -29.85 42.10
C SER A 71 -0.80 -29.92 40.81
N ASP A 72 -1.38 -28.80 40.37
CA ASP A 72 -2.18 -28.73 39.15
C ASP A 72 -1.30 -28.34 37.95
N SER A 73 -0.35 -29.23 37.64
CA SER A 73 0.57 -29.10 36.51
C SER A 73 -0.16 -28.86 35.17
N GLU A 74 -1.36 -29.42 34.99
CA GLU A 74 -2.20 -29.25 33.81
C GLU A 74 -2.79 -27.84 33.67
N THR A 75 -3.20 -27.21 34.77
CA THR A 75 -3.78 -25.85 34.75
C THR A 75 -2.72 -24.81 34.41
N ILE A 76 -1.48 -25.02 34.89
CA ILE A 76 -0.34 -24.17 34.56
C ILE A 76 0.09 -24.39 33.11
N LYS A 77 0.11 -25.65 32.65
CA LYS A 77 0.42 -25.96 31.26
C LYS A 77 -0.58 -25.30 30.31
N LYS A 78 -1.89 -25.42 30.58
CA LYS A 78 -2.95 -24.76 29.79
C LYS A 78 -2.85 -23.24 29.81
N LYS A 79 -2.56 -22.63 30.96
CA LYS A 79 -2.34 -21.17 31.06
C LYS A 79 -1.10 -20.73 30.30
N LYS A 80 -0.03 -21.51 30.35
CA LYS A 80 1.21 -21.25 29.60
C LYS A 80 0.97 -21.37 28.09
N GLU A 81 0.29 -22.42 27.64
CA GLU A 81 -0.12 -22.61 26.25
C GLU A 81 -0.98 -21.43 25.76
N GLN A 82 -1.98 -21.01 26.54
CA GLN A 82 -2.80 -19.83 26.23
C GLN A 82 -1.97 -18.53 26.16
N LEU A 83 -0.96 -18.39 27.02
CA LEU A 83 -0.10 -17.21 27.00
C LEU A 83 0.87 -17.22 25.82
N ASP A 84 1.42 -18.39 25.49
CA ASP A 84 2.28 -18.58 24.33
C ASP A 84 1.49 -18.26 23.04
N GLU A 85 0.24 -18.72 22.94
CA GLU A 85 -0.68 -18.38 21.84
C GLU A 85 -0.98 -16.87 21.78
N LEU A 86 -1.22 -16.22 22.92
CA LEU A 86 -1.43 -14.77 22.97
C LEU A 86 -0.17 -13.99 22.56
N ASN A 87 1.01 -14.46 22.94
CA ASN A 87 2.29 -13.85 22.57
C ASN A 87 2.59 -14.04 21.08
N GLU A 88 2.32 -15.22 20.51
CA GLU A 88 2.42 -15.44 19.07
C GLU A 88 1.48 -14.50 18.31
N ARG A 89 0.23 -14.37 18.76
CA ARG A 89 -0.74 -13.44 18.17
C ARG A 89 -0.28 -11.99 18.27
N ARG A 90 0.30 -11.59 19.40
CA ARG A 90 0.89 -10.25 19.58
C ARG A 90 2.05 -10.02 18.61
N ASN A 91 3.00 -10.95 18.54
CA ASN A 91 4.14 -10.84 17.63
C ASN A 91 3.67 -10.75 16.18
N GLN A 92 2.63 -11.52 15.80
CA GLN A 92 2.02 -11.43 14.49
C GLN A 92 1.43 -10.04 14.22
N LEU A 93 0.73 -9.44 15.18
CA LEU A 93 0.20 -8.07 15.06
C LEU A 93 1.33 -7.02 14.98
N GLU A 94 2.39 -7.18 15.76
CA GLU A 94 3.55 -6.29 15.74
C GLU A 94 4.27 -6.35 14.38
N MET A 95 4.50 -7.55 13.84
CA MET A 95 5.02 -7.73 12.48
C MET A 95 4.12 -7.09 11.41
N MET A 96 2.79 -7.19 11.55
CA MET A 96 1.86 -6.53 10.63
C MET A 96 1.94 -5.01 10.68
N LEU A 97 2.09 -4.42 11.87
CA LEU A 97 2.28 -2.97 12.06
C LEU A 97 3.62 -2.50 11.50
N GLU A 98 4.70 -3.25 11.70
CA GLU A 98 6.00 -2.96 11.09
C GLU A 98 5.93 -3.01 9.57
N TRP A 99 5.21 -3.99 9.01
CA TRP A 99 4.94 -4.07 7.58
C TRP A 99 4.15 -2.87 7.05
N GLU A 100 3.10 -2.45 7.77
CA GLU A 100 2.31 -1.27 7.44
C GLU A 100 3.16 0.00 7.45
N GLN A 101 4.02 0.16 8.47
CA GLN A 101 4.98 1.27 8.53
C GLN A 101 6.00 1.22 7.39
N GLY A 102 6.50 0.04 7.03
CA GLY A 102 7.39 -0.15 5.89
C GLY A 102 6.74 0.26 4.56
N LEU A 103 5.46 -0.09 4.35
CA LEU A 103 4.68 0.34 3.19
C LEU A 103 4.45 1.85 3.18
N HIS A 104 4.16 2.47 4.34
CA HIS A 104 4.02 3.92 4.43
C HIS A 104 5.32 4.65 4.06
N ASN A 105 6.46 4.17 4.56
CA ASN A 105 7.77 4.71 4.22
C ASN A 105 8.06 4.60 2.72
N PHE A 106 7.66 3.49 2.08
CA PHE A 106 7.87 3.29 0.65
C PHE A 106 7.14 4.32 -0.22
N VAL A 107 5.90 4.71 0.15
CA VAL A 107 5.16 5.74 -0.60
C VAL A 107 5.79 7.12 -0.40
N GLU A 108 6.27 7.42 0.82
CA GLU A 108 6.98 8.68 1.06
C GLU A 108 8.32 8.72 0.30
N ASP A 109 9.07 7.63 0.25
CA ASP A 109 10.30 7.51 -0.54
C ASP A 109 10.04 7.75 -2.04
N GLN A 110 8.89 7.28 -2.56
CA GLN A 110 8.46 7.53 -3.94
C GLN A 110 8.14 9.01 -4.20
N ILE A 111 7.46 9.66 -3.26
CA ILE A 111 7.17 11.10 -3.35
C ILE A 111 8.47 11.88 -3.30
N ASP A 112 9.39 11.52 -2.41
CA ASP A 112 10.71 12.13 -2.27
C ASP A 112 11.54 11.99 -3.55
N ALA A 113 11.49 10.84 -4.22
CA ALA A 113 12.19 10.63 -5.49
C ALA A 113 11.68 11.57 -6.61
N ILE A 114 10.36 11.79 -6.69
CA ILE A 114 9.78 12.75 -7.64
C ILE A 114 10.17 14.18 -7.22
N GLU A 115 10.07 14.51 -5.93
CA GLU A 115 10.42 15.83 -5.42
C GLU A 115 11.87 16.20 -5.69
N GLN A 116 12.81 15.27 -5.46
CA GLN A 116 14.22 15.47 -5.76
C GLN A 116 14.46 15.72 -7.25
N PHE A 117 13.76 14.99 -8.13
CA PHE A 117 13.82 15.23 -9.57
C PHE A 117 13.35 16.65 -9.91
N LEU A 118 12.19 17.07 -9.40
CA LEU A 118 11.63 18.39 -9.66
C LEU A 118 12.55 19.49 -9.11
N GLN A 119 13.05 19.33 -7.89
CA GLN A 119 13.97 20.28 -7.27
C GLN A 119 15.29 20.38 -8.04
N SER A 120 15.82 19.27 -8.57
CA SER A 120 17.01 19.29 -9.42
C SER A 120 16.78 19.97 -10.78
N THR A 121 15.52 19.99 -11.25
CA THR A 121 15.16 20.50 -12.58
C THR A 121 14.77 21.98 -12.53
N CYS A 122 13.89 22.38 -11.61
CA CYS A 122 13.37 23.75 -11.52
C CYS A 122 13.72 24.47 -10.21
N GLY A 123 14.48 23.84 -9.31
CA GLY A 123 14.82 24.42 -8.00
C GLY A 123 13.67 24.45 -6.99
N GLN A 124 12.47 23.98 -7.38
CA GLN A 124 11.28 23.97 -6.52
C GLN A 124 10.91 22.54 -6.10
N GLY A 125 10.60 22.37 -4.81
CA GLY A 125 10.05 21.14 -4.24
C GLY A 125 8.53 21.19 -4.11
N PHE A 126 7.96 20.17 -3.48
CA PHE A 126 6.53 20.13 -3.19
C PHE A 126 6.20 20.93 -1.92
N SER A 127 5.07 21.65 -1.97
CA SER A 127 4.39 22.05 -0.73
C SER A 127 3.72 20.85 -0.07
N GLU A 128 3.23 20.99 1.16
CA GLU A 128 2.45 19.92 1.83
C GLU A 128 1.23 19.49 0.99
N TYR A 129 0.59 20.46 0.31
CA TYR A 129 -0.48 20.19 -0.64
C TYR A 129 0.04 19.43 -1.88
N GLY A 130 1.19 19.85 -2.42
CA GLY A 130 1.86 19.17 -3.54
C GLY A 130 2.18 17.71 -3.23
N ARG A 131 2.67 17.39 -2.01
CA ARG A 131 2.92 16.01 -1.59
C ARG A 131 1.64 15.18 -1.53
N LYS A 132 0.55 15.73 -0.98
CA LYS A 132 -0.77 15.05 -0.96
C LYS A 132 -1.31 14.80 -2.37
N TRP A 133 -1.17 15.78 -3.26
CA TRP A 133 -1.53 15.63 -4.67
C TRP A 133 -0.70 14.53 -5.36
N CYS A 134 0.63 14.55 -5.19
CA CYS A 134 1.54 13.55 -5.74
C CYS A 134 1.20 12.14 -5.25
N LYS A 135 0.95 11.98 -3.94
CA LYS A 135 0.45 10.73 -3.34
C LYS A 135 -0.83 10.24 -4.00
N GLY A 136 -1.77 11.15 -4.26
CA GLY A 136 -3.01 10.85 -4.97
C GLY A 136 -2.77 10.32 -6.39
N LEU A 137 -1.82 10.91 -7.12
CA LEU A 137 -1.43 10.44 -8.45
C LEU A 137 -0.75 9.07 -8.39
N ILE A 138 0.19 8.86 -7.46
CA ILE A 138 0.89 7.57 -7.30
C ILE A 138 -0.09 6.45 -6.99
N ASN A 139 -1.03 6.69 -6.07
CA ASN A 139 -2.06 5.70 -5.72
C ASN A 139 -2.95 5.34 -6.91
N LYS A 140 -3.14 6.27 -7.86
CA LYS A 140 -4.01 6.10 -9.02
C LYS A 140 -3.30 5.44 -10.20
N PHE A 141 -2.12 5.94 -10.57
CA PHE A 141 -1.42 5.58 -11.81
C PHE A 141 -0.18 4.70 -11.56
N GLY A 142 0.29 4.62 -10.31
CA GLY A 142 1.56 3.99 -9.95
C GLY A 142 2.73 4.95 -10.04
N PHE A 143 3.77 4.71 -9.24
CA PHE A 143 4.96 5.55 -9.15
C PHE A 143 5.68 5.74 -10.49
N GLU A 144 5.93 4.66 -11.22
CA GLU A 144 6.67 4.70 -12.49
C GLU A 144 5.99 5.64 -13.50
N GLU A 145 4.66 5.56 -13.61
CA GLU A 145 3.89 6.39 -14.54
C GLU A 145 3.91 7.87 -14.17
N VAL A 146 3.80 8.18 -12.88
CA VAL A 146 3.90 9.57 -12.38
C VAL A 146 5.31 10.11 -12.57
N TYR A 147 6.35 9.30 -12.33
CA TYR A 147 7.74 9.69 -12.50
C TYR A 147 8.08 9.98 -13.97
N GLU A 148 7.69 9.09 -14.88
CA GLU A 148 7.86 9.32 -16.33
C GLU A 148 7.07 10.54 -16.82
N SER A 149 5.81 10.68 -16.38
CA SER A 149 4.98 11.84 -16.74
C SER A 149 5.57 13.15 -16.22
N SER A 150 6.19 13.13 -15.03
CA SER A 150 6.91 14.28 -14.48
C SER A 150 8.08 14.70 -15.36
N LYS A 151 8.90 13.74 -15.80
CA LYS A 151 10.01 14.00 -16.72
C LYS A 151 9.54 14.59 -18.05
N ILE A 152 8.52 13.98 -18.67
CA ILE A 152 7.95 14.45 -19.94
C ILE A 152 7.37 15.86 -19.79
N SER A 153 6.67 16.12 -18.68
CA SER A 153 6.06 17.42 -18.46
C SER A 153 7.11 18.51 -18.30
N MET A 154 8.15 18.24 -17.50
CA MET A 154 9.24 19.18 -17.29
C MET A 154 10.00 19.46 -18.59
N ASP A 155 10.39 18.42 -19.33
CA ASP A 155 11.10 18.58 -20.61
C ASP A 155 10.31 19.41 -21.64
N ARG A 156 8.98 19.30 -21.66
CA ARG A 156 8.14 19.97 -22.67
C ARG A 156 7.65 21.35 -22.28
N TYR A 157 7.42 21.59 -20.99
CA TYR A 157 6.64 22.76 -20.55
C TYR A 157 7.39 23.69 -19.61
N TYR A 158 8.54 23.28 -19.06
CA TYR A 158 9.37 24.15 -18.23
C TYR A 158 10.42 24.88 -19.08
N ASP A 159 10.56 26.18 -18.88
CA ASP A 159 11.51 27.03 -19.62
C ASP A 159 12.39 27.91 -18.72
N GLY A 160 12.32 27.74 -17.39
CA GLY A 160 13.18 28.44 -16.44
C GLY A 160 12.46 29.43 -15.52
N ASP A 161 11.18 29.71 -15.75
CA ASP A 161 10.39 30.65 -14.95
C ASP A 161 9.30 29.98 -14.07
N ASP A 162 8.71 30.77 -13.16
CA ASP A 162 7.70 30.30 -12.22
C ASP A 162 6.36 29.95 -12.90
N GLU A 163 6.04 30.62 -14.01
CA GLU A 163 4.80 30.39 -14.76
C GLU A 163 4.87 29.05 -15.51
N SER A 164 6.01 28.78 -16.15
CA SER A 164 6.29 27.52 -16.83
C SER A 164 6.48 26.37 -15.84
N THR A 165 7.00 26.64 -14.64
CA THR A 165 6.98 25.67 -13.53
C THR A 165 5.54 25.27 -13.20
N THR A 166 4.67 26.23 -12.90
CA THR A 166 3.26 25.97 -12.58
C THR A 166 2.56 25.22 -13.70
N LYS A 167 2.84 25.60 -14.95
CA LYS A 167 2.34 24.91 -16.14
C LYS A 167 2.83 23.46 -16.19
N ALA A 168 4.14 23.22 -16.07
CA ALA A 168 4.71 21.88 -16.09
C ALA A 168 4.07 20.98 -15.03
N PHE A 169 3.89 21.45 -13.79
CA PHE A 169 3.21 20.67 -12.75
C PHE A 169 1.77 20.30 -13.13
N ASN A 170 0.98 21.27 -13.63
CA ASN A 170 -0.40 21.03 -14.07
C ASN A 170 -0.52 20.02 -15.22
N TYR A 171 0.51 19.89 -16.05
CA TYR A 171 0.51 18.94 -17.16
C TYR A 171 0.91 17.51 -16.77
N ILE A 172 1.53 17.29 -15.60
CA ILE A 172 1.91 15.94 -15.12
C ILE A 172 0.68 15.03 -15.09
N GLU A 173 -0.38 15.44 -14.38
CA GLU A 173 -1.61 14.66 -14.26
C GLU A 173 -2.26 14.41 -15.62
N ARG A 174 -2.26 15.41 -16.51
CA ARG A 174 -2.81 15.28 -17.88
C ARG A 174 -2.06 14.25 -18.70
N ILE A 175 -0.73 14.24 -18.56
CA ILE A 175 0.12 13.26 -19.24
C ILE A 175 -0.15 11.86 -18.70
N CYS A 176 -0.27 11.67 -17.37
CA CYS A 176 -0.64 10.39 -16.77
C CYS A 176 -1.94 9.85 -17.38
N TYR A 177 -3.00 10.66 -17.44
CA TYR A 177 -4.26 10.24 -18.06
C TYR A 177 -4.13 9.91 -19.54
N SER A 178 -3.35 10.68 -20.29
CA SER A 178 -3.15 10.43 -21.72
C SER A 178 -2.46 9.10 -21.94
N ARG A 179 -1.38 8.83 -21.20
CA ARG A 179 -0.58 7.62 -21.31
C ARG A 179 -1.32 6.40 -20.81
N GLU A 180 -2.10 6.51 -19.74
CA GLU A 180 -2.97 5.42 -19.28
C GLU A 180 -4.03 5.07 -20.34
N LYS A 181 -4.61 6.08 -21.01
CA LYS A 181 -5.53 5.84 -22.13
C LYS A 181 -4.84 5.17 -23.32
N GLU A 182 -3.61 5.55 -23.64
CA GLU A 182 -2.81 4.91 -24.69
C GLU A 182 -2.46 3.45 -24.33
N LYS A 183 -2.10 3.19 -23.07
CA LYS A 183 -1.82 1.84 -22.57
C LYS A 183 -3.03 0.93 -22.63
N ASN A 184 -4.20 1.46 -22.26
CA ASN A 184 -5.47 0.73 -22.29
C ASN A 184 -6.06 0.63 -23.71
N ASN A 185 -5.53 1.38 -24.67
CA ASN A 185 -5.97 1.35 -26.06
C ASN A 185 -4.79 1.54 -27.02
N PRO A 186 -4.12 0.45 -27.43
CA PRO A 186 -2.97 0.54 -28.35
C PRO A 186 -3.34 1.14 -29.71
N TYR A 187 -4.62 1.20 -30.05
CA TYR A 187 -5.15 1.76 -31.30
C TYR A 187 -5.59 3.22 -31.17
N LEU A 188 -5.36 3.86 -30.01
CA LEU A 188 -5.76 5.24 -29.77
C LEU A 188 -5.16 6.21 -30.80
N TYR A 189 -3.95 5.93 -31.30
CA TYR A 189 -3.34 6.69 -32.39
C TYR A 189 -4.20 6.69 -33.66
N TYR A 190 -4.65 5.51 -34.11
CA TYR A 190 -5.52 5.35 -35.28
C TYR A 190 -6.87 6.04 -35.07
N ILE A 191 -7.45 5.91 -33.88
CA ILE A 191 -8.70 6.56 -33.51
C ILE A 191 -8.57 8.08 -33.60
N ASN A 192 -7.51 8.65 -33.00
CA ASN A 192 -7.27 10.09 -33.03
C ASN A 192 -6.99 10.60 -34.45
N TYR A 193 -6.32 9.80 -35.28
CA TYR A 193 -6.09 10.11 -36.68
C TYR A 193 -7.41 10.21 -37.47
N ILE A 194 -8.31 9.23 -37.31
CA ILE A 194 -9.64 9.27 -37.95
C ILE A 194 -10.46 10.45 -37.43
N LYS A 195 -10.47 10.69 -36.11
CA LYS A 195 -11.14 11.86 -35.53
C LYS A 195 -10.64 13.16 -36.15
N LYS A 196 -9.33 13.29 -36.38
CA LYS A 196 -8.74 14.47 -37.04
C LYS A 196 -9.26 14.62 -38.47
N ILE A 197 -9.31 13.55 -39.27
CA ILE A 197 -9.87 13.59 -40.63
C ILE A 197 -11.33 14.07 -40.59
N CYS A 198 -12.15 13.48 -39.72
CA CYS A 198 -13.56 13.83 -39.57
C CYS A 198 -13.75 15.31 -39.20
N ARG A 199 -12.95 15.86 -38.28
CA ARG A 199 -12.99 17.28 -37.89
C ARG A 199 -12.60 18.22 -39.03
N THR A 200 -11.64 17.81 -39.86
CA THR A 200 -11.17 18.63 -40.98
C THR A 200 -12.16 18.65 -42.13
N ASN A 201 -12.81 17.51 -42.40
CA ASN A 201 -13.63 17.35 -43.61
C ASN A 201 -15.13 17.56 -43.37
N PHE A 202 -15.64 17.39 -42.15
CA PHE A 202 -17.08 17.51 -41.87
C PHE A 202 -17.41 18.79 -41.11
N SER A 203 -18.52 19.43 -41.48
CA SER A 203 -19.02 20.62 -40.79
C SER A 203 -19.52 20.34 -39.37
N TYR A 204 -19.90 19.10 -39.08
CA TYR A 204 -20.34 18.63 -37.77
C TYR A 204 -19.93 17.17 -37.58
N VAL A 205 -19.53 16.83 -36.35
CA VAL A 205 -19.21 15.46 -35.90
C VAL A 205 -19.58 15.30 -34.44
N ASP A 206 -20.27 14.20 -34.12
CA ASP A 206 -20.41 13.78 -32.72
C ASP A 206 -19.16 12.99 -32.31
N GLU A 207 -18.23 13.69 -31.67
CA GLU A 207 -16.94 13.10 -31.28
C GLU A 207 -17.04 12.00 -30.25
N ASN A 208 -18.02 12.07 -29.35
CA ASN A 208 -18.18 11.09 -28.30
C ASN A 208 -18.72 9.78 -28.89
N LYS A 209 -19.73 9.90 -29.78
CA LYS A 209 -20.25 8.74 -30.50
C LYS A 209 -19.20 8.15 -31.44
N LEU A 210 -18.48 8.98 -32.20
CA LEU A 210 -17.40 8.54 -33.06
C LEU A 210 -16.31 7.80 -32.27
N PHE A 211 -15.88 8.36 -31.13
CA PHE A 211 -14.87 7.70 -30.29
C PHE A 211 -15.34 6.32 -29.84
N LYS A 212 -16.57 6.20 -29.32
CA LYS A 212 -17.17 4.93 -28.89
C LYS A 212 -17.14 3.88 -30.01
N TRP A 213 -17.58 4.26 -31.22
CA TRP A 213 -17.57 3.37 -32.37
C TRP A 213 -16.16 2.94 -32.77
N LEU A 214 -15.23 3.88 -32.89
CA LEU A 214 -13.87 3.56 -33.31
C LEU A 214 -13.14 2.67 -32.28
N THR A 215 -13.39 2.86 -30.97
CA THR A 215 -12.83 1.98 -29.92
C THR A 215 -13.33 0.54 -30.00
N GLN A 216 -14.48 0.32 -30.62
CA GLN A 216 -15.12 -1.00 -30.77
C GLN A 216 -14.82 -1.65 -32.13
N LEU A 217 -14.43 -0.85 -33.12
CA LEU A 217 -14.18 -1.34 -34.48
C LEU A 217 -12.68 -1.53 -34.77
N ILE A 218 -11.79 -0.73 -34.18
CA ILE A 218 -10.36 -0.77 -34.50
C ILE A 218 -9.61 -1.65 -33.52
N HIS A 219 -9.31 -2.87 -33.97
CA HIS A 219 -8.50 -3.83 -33.22
C HIS A 219 -7.29 -4.35 -34.01
N SER A 220 -7.01 -3.76 -35.17
CA SER A 220 -5.88 -4.09 -36.03
C SER A 220 -5.58 -2.93 -37.01
N GLU A 221 -4.42 -2.97 -37.65
CA GLU A 221 -4.09 -2.06 -38.77
C GLU A 221 -5.11 -2.22 -39.93
N SER A 222 -5.61 -3.43 -40.17
CA SER A 222 -6.58 -3.69 -41.23
C SER A 222 -7.90 -2.97 -40.98
N ASP A 223 -8.41 -3.02 -39.74
CA ASP A 223 -9.61 -2.28 -39.34
C ASP A 223 -9.43 -0.77 -39.53
N PHE A 224 -8.26 -0.26 -39.16
CA PHE A 224 -7.93 1.15 -39.34
C PHE A 224 -7.99 1.56 -40.81
N GLN A 225 -7.38 0.79 -41.72
CA GLN A 225 -7.39 1.11 -43.15
C GLN A 225 -8.81 1.03 -43.74
N GLU A 226 -9.60 0.03 -43.35
CA GLU A 226 -10.99 -0.11 -43.77
C GLU A 226 -11.82 1.11 -43.36
N ILE A 227 -11.82 1.46 -42.07
CA ILE A 227 -12.58 2.61 -41.56
C ILE A 227 -12.07 3.91 -42.16
N LYS A 228 -10.75 4.08 -42.31
CA LYS A 228 -10.17 5.26 -42.95
C LYS A 228 -10.68 5.42 -44.38
N GLY A 229 -10.76 4.35 -45.17
CA GLY A 229 -11.34 4.38 -46.51
C GLY A 229 -12.79 4.86 -46.50
N ILE A 230 -13.61 4.28 -45.61
CA ILE A 230 -15.02 4.70 -45.44
C ILE A 230 -15.14 6.18 -45.09
N VAL A 231 -14.32 6.67 -44.17
CA VAL A 231 -14.35 8.07 -43.72
C VAL A 231 -13.98 9.03 -44.84
N ILE A 232 -12.98 8.70 -45.66
CA ILE A 232 -12.55 9.53 -46.80
C ILE A 232 -13.64 9.61 -47.88
N ASP A 233 -14.38 8.52 -48.09
CA ASP A 233 -15.46 8.46 -49.09
C ASP A 233 -16.77 9.15 -48.64
N CYS A 234 -16.83 9.60 -47.38
CA CYS A 234 -17.99 10.29 -46.83
C CYS A 234 -17.85 11.81 -46.96
N ALA A 235 -18.92 12.49 -47.33
CA ALA A 235 -18.97 13.96 -47.40
C ALA A 235 -19.38 14.63 -46.07
N ASN A 236 -20.04 13.88 -45.18
CA ASN A 236 -20.55 14.40 -43.91
C ASN A 236 -20.81 13.29 -42.88
N TRP A 237 -21.05 13.70 -41.64
CA TRP A 237 -21.36 12.82 -40.52
C TRP A 237 -22.55 11.89 -40.77
N THR A 238 -23.63 12.37 -41.40
CA THR A 238 -24.82 11.55 -41.67
C THR A 238 -24.50 10.38 -42.61
N GLN A 239 -23.67 10.62 -43.63
CA GLN A 239 -23.21 9.58 -44.53
C GLN A 239 -22.29 8.57 -43.81
N LEU A 240 -21.37 9.06 -42.98
CA LEU A 240 -20.49 8.21 -42.18
C LEU A 240 -21.30 7.28 -41.26
N LYS A 241 -22.30 7.81 -40.53
CA LYS A 241 -23.17 7.01 -39.66
C LYS A 241 -23.83 5.86 -40.41
N ARG A 242 -24.43 6.13 -41.57
CA ARG A 242 -25.08 5.10 -42.42
C ARG A 242 -24.14 4.00 -42.89
N ARG A 243 -22.83 4.26 -42.94
CA ARG A 243 -21.81 3.29 -43.36
C ARG A 243 -21.22 2.51 -42.19
N ILE A 244 -21.13 3.15 -41.01
CA ILE A 244 -20.53 2.56 -39.81
C ILE A 244 -21.55 1.75 -39.00
N GLU A 245 -22.81 2.19 -38.91
CA GLU A 245 -23.86 1.50 -38.14
C GLU A 245 -24.07 0.04 -38.58
N PRO A 246 -24.12 -0.30 -39.89
CA PRO A 246 -24.18 -1.71 -40.32
C PRO A 246 -22.95 -2.53 -39.92
N LEU A 247 -21.75 -1.94 -39.93
CA LEU A 247 -20.52 -2.63 -39.53
C LEU A 247 -20.50 -2.95 -38.03
N LEU A 248 -21.09 -2.08 -37.21
CA LEU A 248 -21.27 -2.34 -35.77
C LEU A 248 -22.24 -3.51 -35.56
N GLU A 249 -23.36 -3.52 -36.28
CA GLU A 249 -24.35 -4.60 -36.22
C GLU A 249 -23.75 -5.95 -36.67
N GLU A 250 -22.99 -5.98 -37.78
CA GLU A 250 -22.30 -7.17 -38.28
C GLU A 250 -21.31 -7.76 -37.27
N ARG A 251 -20.67 -6.90 -36.47
CA ARG A 251 -19.74 -7.31 -35.41
C ARG A 251 -20.42 -7.57 -34.06
N GLY A 252 -21.75 -7.49 -33.99
CA GLY A 252 -22.53 -7.75 -32.78
C GLY A 252 -22.39 -6.67 -31.70
N ILE A 253 -22.22 -5.41 -32.10
CA ILE A 253 -21.91 -4.28 -31.23
C ILE A 253 -23.10 -3.31 -31.19
N ASP A 254 -23.62 -2.99 -30.00
CA ASP A 254 -24.72 -2.04 -29.83
C ASP A 254 -24.32 -0.60 -30.24
N ALA A 255 -24.99 -0.07 -31.26
CA ALA A 255 -24.72 1.22 -31.92
C ALA A 255 -24.97 2.48 -31.08
#